data_AF-A0A2L0N6Z9-F1
#
_entry.id   AF-A0A2L0N6Z9-F1
#
_cell.length_a   1.000
_cell.length_b   1.000
_cell.length_c   1.000
_cell.angle_alpha   90.00
_cell.angle_beta   90.00
_cell.angle_gamma   90.00
#
_symmetry.space_group_name_H-M   'P 1'
#
loop_
_entity.id
_entity.type
_entity.pdbx_description
1 polymer ?
#
loop_
_entity_poly.entity_id
_entity_poly.type
_entity_poly.pdbx_seq_one_letter_code
_entity_poly.pdbx_strand_id
1 'polypeptide(L)'
;MGRSSRADRSADRGRTAAEPQPAATGPGGRTHAQGPLTRPVGSGLAELRPDRDRPAAWSLLVDGAPQSMVDLADPTYLGFEYQRRLGHLIDLVAPPGRPLTVLHLGGGALTLARYVAATRPRSRQQVAEIDTALTELVRTELPLERGWQIKVRGSDARSVLERTPEGTVDLVIADVFSGARVPAHCTTVEFTTLAAKALAPGGWYAVNIADGSALPFARSQIATLGAVFPELCLVADPAVLRGKRFGNLILAAAHAPLPLAELGRKVASDAALGRVEHGRALADFAAGAAPATDATAAPSPAPPPGAFS
;
A
#
# COMPACT_ATOMS: atom_id res chain seq x y z
N MET A 1 2.65 -44.75 76.68
CA MET A 1 2.77 -43.57 77.58
C MET A 1 3.72 -42.59 76.90
N GLY A 2 3.44 -41.31 76.66
CA GLY A 2 2.29 -40.49 76.97
C GLY A 2 2.13 -39.40 75.92
N ARG A 3 0.88 -38.95 75.76
CA ARG A 3 0.47 -37.79 74.98
C ARG A 3 0.78 -36.51 75.77
N SER A 4 1.19 -35.45 75.08
CA SER A 4 0.76 -34.06 75.34
C SER A 4 1.32 -33.19 74.18
N SER A 5 0.53 -32.78 73.19
CA SER A 5 -0.40 -31.64 73.21
C SER A 5 0.26 -30.32 73.62
N ARG A 6 0.46 -29.43 72.64
CA ARG A 6 -0.05 -28.05 72.66
C ARG A 6 -0.01 -27.45 71.25
N ALA A 7 -1.17 -26.92 70.87
CA ALA A 7 -1.42 -26.10 69.69
C ALA A 7 -0.68 -24.75 69.80
N ASP A 8 -0.34 -24.14 68.66
CA ASP A 8 -0.93 -22.83 68.33
C ASP A 8 -0.68 -22.37 66.89
N ARG A 9 -1.70 -21.68 66.36
CA ARG A 9 -1.70 -20.63 65.34
C ARG A 9 -1.34 -20.94 63.88
N SER A 10 -2.44 -21.14 63.15
CA SER A 10 -2.69 -20.61 61.81
C SER A 10 -2.13 -19.19 61.60
N ALA A 11 -1.34 -19.01 60.55
CA ALA A 11 -1.15 -17.73 59.89
C ALA A 11 -1.27 -17.96 58.37
N ASP A 12 -2.51 -17.82 57.92
CA ASP A 12 -2.89 -17.57 56.54
C ASP A 12 -2.14 -16.31 56.04
N ARG A 13 -1.12 -16.52 55.20
CA ARG A 13 -0.46 -15.43 54.48
C ARG A 13 -1.01 -15.43 53.07
N GLY A 14 -1.94 -14.51 52.85
CA GLY A 14 -2.57 -14.24 51.57
C GLY A 14 -1.56 -14.22 50.43
N ARG A 15 -1.81 -15.06 49.42
CA ARG A 15 -1.32 -14.83 48.08
C ARG A 15 -1.97 -13.55 47.58
N THR A 16 -1.26 -12.43 47.68
CA THR A 16 -1.51 -11.27 46.85
C THR A 16 -1.35 -11.74 45.40
N ALA A 17 -2.46 -11.74 44.66
CA ALA A 17 -2.43 -11.83 43.21
C ALA A 17 -1.54 -10.68 42.72
N ALA A 18 -0.41 -11.02 42.12
CA ALA A 18 0.41 -10.04 41.43
C ALA A 18 -0.45 -9.41 40.34
N GLU A 19 -0.69 -8.11 40.42
CA GLU A 19 -1.23 -7.33 39.32
C GLU A 19 -0.40 -7.62 38.07
N PRO A 20 -1.02 -7.81 36.89
CA PRO A 20 -0.27 -7.94 35.66
C PRO A 20 0.53 -6.65 35.47
N GLN A 21 1.84 -6.77 35.67
CA GLN A 21 2.80 -5.74 35.31
C GLN A 21 2.58 -5.42 33.83
N PRO A 22 2.31 -4.15 33.46
CA PRO A 22 2.20 -3.80 32.05
C PRO A 22 3.51 -4.20 31.39
N ALA A 23 3.40 -5.03 30.34
CA ALA A 23 4.54 -5.49 29.57
C ALA A 23 5.39 -4.28 29.17
N ALA A 24 6.71 -4.40 29.43
CA ALA A 24 7.68 -3.38 29.09
C ALA A 24 7.52 -2.94 27.63
N THR A 25 7.24 -1.66 27.43
CA THR A 25 7.06 -1.02 26.13
C THR A 25 8.33 -1.19 25.30
N GLY A 26 8.20 -1.82 24.12
CA GLY A 26 9.18 -1.74 23.05
C GLY A 26 9.36 -0.28 22.58
N PRO A 27 10.30 0.01 21.65
CA PRO A 27 10.66 1.38 21.27
C PRO A 27 9.41 2.08 20.73
N GLY A 28 8.82 2.93 21.57
CA GLY A 28 7.41 3.30 21.45
C GLY A 28 7.20 4.25 20.27
N GLY A 29 6.39 3.82 19.30
CA GLY A 29 5.80 4.73 18.33
C GLY A 29 4.90 5.77 18.99
N ARG A 30 4.46 6.73 18.19
CA ARG A 30 3.56 7.80 18.60
C ARG A 30 2.24 7.22 19.11
N THR A 31 1.77 7.77 20.22
CA THR A 31 0.49 7.43 20.85
C THR A 31 -0.54 8.54 20.64
N HIS A 32 -1.82 8.19 20.58
CA HIS A 32 -2.90 9.16 20.38
C HIS A 32 -2.93 10.28 21.43
N ALA A 33 -2.46 10.01 22.65
CA ALA A 33 -2.34 10.99 23.73
C ALA A 33 -1.44 12.18 23.38
N GLN A 34 -0.52 12.01 22.42
CA GLN A 34 0.35 13.09 21.93
C GLN A 34 -0.35 13.99 20.89
N GLY A 35 -1.57 13.65 20.47
CA GLY A 35 -2.37 14.42 19.52
C GLY A 35 -1.82 14.42 18.08
N PRO A 36 -2.42 15.21 17.18
CA PRO A 36 -1.93 15.37 15.83
C PRO A 36 -0.54 16.00 15.79
N LEU A 37 0.23 15.70 14.74
CA LEU A 37 1.55 16.27 14.51
C LEU A 37 1.63 16.79 13.08
N THR A 38 2.13 18.00 12.92
CA THR A 38 2.35 18.61 11.61
C THR A 38 3.83 18.93 11.41
N ARG A 39 4.38 18.61 10.24
CA ARG A 39 5.76 18.91 9.85
C ARG A 39 5.85 19.28 8.36
N PRO A 40 6.65 20.29 7.99
CA PRO A 40 7.00 20.51 6.59
C PRO A 40 7.86 19.34 6.09
N VAL A 41 7.56 18.87 4.88
CA VAL A 41 8.28 17.81 4.15
C VAL A 41 8.51 18.26 2.71
N GLY A 42 9.19 17.46 1.89
CA GLY A 42 9.49 17.84 0.50
C GLY A 42 8.25 18.02 -0.37
N SER A 43 7.18 17.29 -0.06
CA SER A 43 5.91 17.27 -0.80
C SER A 43 4.86 18.26 -0.29
N GLY A 44 5.12 19.00 0.79
CA GLY A 44 4.16 19.95 1.37
C GLY A 44 4.14 19.91 2.90
N LEU A 45 2.99 20.20 3.49
CA LEU A 45 2.78 20.13 4.93
C LEU A 45 2.18 18.78 5.30
N ALA A 46 3.00 17.88 5.86
CA ALA A 46 2.55 16.58 6.33
C ALA A 46 1.88 16.68 7.70
N GLU A 47 0.78 15.97 7.89
CA GLU A 47 0.06 15.86 9.15
C GLU A 47 -0.23 14.39 9.49
N LEU A 48 0.13 13.98 10.71
CA LEU A 48 -0.30 12.71 11.30
C LEU A 48 -1.47 12.98 12.24
N ARG A 49 -2.64 12.44 11.92
CA ARG A 49 -3.86 12.54 12.74
C ARG A 49 -4.19 11.20 13.40
N PRO A 50 -4.48 11.17 14.71
CA PRO A 50 -5.07 10.00 15.35
C PRO A 50 -6.36 9.58 14.64
N ASP A 51 -6.51 8.30 14.36
CA ASP A 51 -7.80 7.76 13.90
C ASP A 51 -8.82 7.79 15.04
N ARG A 52 -10.08 8.12 14.72
CA ARG A 52 -11.13 8.24 15.74
C ARG A 52 -11.59 6.87 16.25
N ASP A 53 -11.59 5.87 15.37
CA ASP A 53 -12.28 4.61 15.59
C ASP A 53 -11.27 3.48 15.91
N ARG A 54 -9.97 3.70 15.68
CA ARG A 54 -8.88 2.73 15.94
C ARG A 54 -7.74 3.32 16.79
N PRO A 55 -7.59 2.91 18.07
CA PRO A 55 -6.66 3.53 19.03
C PRO A 55 -5.16 3.52 18.69
N ALA A 56 -4.74 2.67 17.74
CA ALA A 56 -3.35 2.58 17.28
C ALA A 56 -3.16 3.03 15.82
N ALA A 57 -4.22 3.56 15.19
CA ALA A 57 -4.18 3.97 13.80
C ALA A 57 -3.94 5.47 13.62
N TRP A 58 -3.25 5.81 12.54
CA TRP A 58 -2.86 7.17 12.20
C TRP A 58 -3.09 7.43 10.73
N SER A 59 -3.82 8.50 10.42
CA SER A 59 -3.96 9.01 9.06
C SER A 59 -2.82 9.97 8.76
N LEU A 60 -2.17 9.78 7.60
CA LEU A 60 -1.23 10.71 7.01
C LEU A 60 -1.97 11.59 5.99
N LEU A 61 -1.87 12.90 6.17
CA LEU A 61 -2.34 13.89 5.22
C LEU A 61 -1.15 14.71 4.73
N VAL A 62 -1.20 15.22 3.49
CA VAL A 62 -0.25 16.20 2.96
C VAL A 62 -1.06 17.34 2.35
N ASP A 63 -0.81 18.56 2.81
CA ASP A 63 -1.61 19.75 2.46
C ASP A 63 -3.12 19.54 2.66
N GLY A 64 -3.48 18.80 3.71
CA GLY A 64 -4.87 18.46 4.04
C GLY A 64 -5.49 17.35 3.18
N ALA A 65 -4.81 16.86 2.14
CA ALA A 65 -5.27 15.71 1.36
C ALA A 65 -4.86 14.39 2.04
N PRO A 66 -5.80 13.47 2.33
CA PRO A 66 -5.47 12.15 2.86
C PRO A 66 -4.59 11.36 1.89
N GLN A 67 -3.45 10.88 2.38
CA GLN A 67 -2.48 10.11 1.60
C GLN A 67 -2.51 8.63 1.96
N SER A 68 -2.55 8.34 3.25
CA SER A 68 -2.47 6.96 3.74
C SER A 68 -2.99 6.85 5.17
N MET A 69 -3.20 5.63 5.64
CA MET A 69 -3.45 5.33 7.04
C MET A 69 -2.73 4.04 7.41
N VAL A 70 -2.18 4.01 8.62
CA VAL A 70 -1.53 2.82 9.19
C VAL A 70 -2.13 2.52 10.55
N ASP A 71 -2.33 1.24 10.85
CA ASP A 71 -2.59 0.77 12.21
C ASP A 71 -1.33 0.07 12.72
N LEU A 72 -0.75 0.60 13.80
CA LEU A 72 0.47 0.05 14.39
C LEU A 72 0.23 -1.27 15.14
N ALA A 73 -0.99 -1.50 15.64
CA ALA A 73 -1.36 -2.75 16.29
C ALA A 73 -1.82 -3.82 15.29
N ASP A 74 -2.35 -3.40 14.14
CA ASP A 74 -2.80 -4.27 13.07
C ASP A 74 -2.26 -3.82 11.69
N PRO A 75 -1.02 -4.18 11.34
CA PRO A 75 -0.43 -3.82 10.05
C PRO A 75 -1.14 -4.46 8.84
N THR A 76 -2.10 -5.36 9.06
CA THR A 76 -2.92 -5.95 8.00
C THR A 76 -4.15 -5.11 7.66
N TYR A 77 -4.47 -4.12 8.50
CA TYR A 77 -5.58 -3.21 8.26
C TYR A 77 -5.22 -2.17 7.19
N LEU A 78 -6.02 -2.14 6.12
CA LEU A 78 -5.88 -1.23 4.99
C LEU A 78 -7.10 -0.31 4.91
N GLY A 79 -6.91 0.95 5.29
CA GLY A 79 -8.01 1.91 5.44
C GLY A 79 -8.62 2.39 4.13
N PHE A 80 -7.77 2.62 3.12
CA PHE A 80 -8.22 3.14 1.85
C PHE A 80 -8.65 2.01 0.90
N GLU A 81 -9.69 2.24 0.10
CA GLU A 81 -10.19 1.27 -0.86
C GLU A 81 -9.12 0.81 -1.84
N TYR A 82 -8.30 1.75 -2.34
CA TYR A 82 -7.22 1.45 -3.27
C TYR A 82 -6.15 0.55 -2.63
N GLN A 83 -5.85 0.78 -1.34
CA GLN A 83 -4.91 -0.03 -0.57
C GLN A 83 -5.44 -1.45 -0.43
N ARG A 84 -6.73 -1.63 -0.08
CA ARG A 84 -7.34 -2.97 -0.03
C ARG A 84 -7.29 -3.70 -1.37
N ARG A 85 -7.56 -3.00 -2.47
CA ARG A 85 -7.44 -3.57 -3.83
C ARG A 85 -6.01 -4.03 -4.14
N LEU A 86 -5.00 -3.23 -3.77
CA LEU A 86 -3.58 -3.65 -3.88
C LEU A 86 -3.26 -4.81 -2.92
N GLY A 87 -3.81 -4.83 -1.72
CA GLY A 87 -3.74 -5.94 -0.77
C GLY A 87 -4.25 -7.26 -1.37
N HIS A 88 -5.40 -7.22 -2.06
CA HIS A 88 -5.95 -8.38 -2.77
C HIS A 88 -5.00 -8.92 -3.84
N LEU A 89 -4.29 -8.03 -4.56
CA LEU A 89 -3.27 -8.43 -5.52
C LEU A 89 -2.05 -9.05 -4.81
N ILE A 90 -1.53 -8.40 -3.77
CA ILE A 90 -0.42 -8.91 -2.94
C ILE A 90 -0.72 -10.33 -2.43
N ASP A 91 -1.95 -10.57 -1.98
CA ASP A 91 -2.41 -11.88 -1.50
C ASP A 91 -2.39 -12.97 -2.57
N LEU A 92 -2.50 -12.61 -3.84
CA LEU A 92 -2.60 -13.55 -4.96
C LEU A 92 -1.29 -13.76 -5.72
N VAL A 93 -0.28 -12.91 -5.54
CA VAL A 93 1.05 -13.08 -6.17
C VAL A 93 1.72 -14.40 -5.76
N ALA A 94 1.52 -14.85 -4.51
CA ALA A 94 2.00 -16.15 -4.05
C ALA A 94 1.10 -16.71 -2.93
N PRO A 95 1.19 -18.01 -2.60
CA PRO A 95 0.43 -18.59 -1.51
C PRO A 95 0.62 -17.84 -0.18
N PRO A 96 -0.38 -17.86 0.73
CA PRO A 96 -0.29 -17.20 2.02
C PRO A 96 0.99 -17.52 2.80
N GLY A 97 1.59 -16.51 3.41
CA GLY A 97 2.84 -16.64 4.18
C GLY A 97 4.12 -16.85 3.37
N ARG A 98 4.04 -17.04 2.03
CA ARG A 98 5.25 -17.15 1.20
C ARG A 98 5.92 -15.78 1.04
N PRO A 99 7.22 -15.66 1.37
CA PRO A 99 7.93 -14.39 1.24
C PRO A 99 7.97 -13.94 -0.21
N LEU A 100 7.95 -12.63 -0.41
CA LEU A 100 8.06 -11.97 -1.70
C LEU A 100 9.30 -11.07 -1.74
N THR A 101 9.80 -10.81 -2.94
CA THR A 101 10.65 -9.67 -3.24
C THR A 101 9.79 -8.58 -3.87
N VAL A 102 9.60 -7.46 -3.17
CA VAL A 102 8.66 -6.40 -3.58
C VAL A 102 9.38 -5.07 -3.77
N LEU A 103 9.12 -4.43 -4.90
CA LEU A 103 9.55 -3.06 -5.17
C LEU A 103 8.34 -2.13 -5.13
N HIS A 104 8.31 -1.22 -4.16
CA HIS A 104 7.30 -0.17 -4.03
C HIS A 104 7.86 1.11 -4.63
N LEU A 105 7.18 1.65 -5.61
CA LEU A 105 7.47 2.94 -6.24
C LEU A 105 6.45 3.91 -5.63
N GLY A 106 6.92 4.79 -4.74
CA GLY A 106 6.08 5.51 -3.79
C GLY A 106 5.97 4.77 -2.45
N GLY A 107 5.89 5.52 -1.35
CA GLY A 107 5.97 4.97 0.00
C GLY A 107 4.98 5.57 1.00
N GLY A 108 3.74 5.88 0.60
CA GLY A 108 2.73 6.53 1.46
C GLY A 108 2.56 5.87 2.85
N ALA A 109 3.15 6.48 3.88
CA ALA A 109 3.28 5.93 5.24
C ALA A 109 3.89 4.50 5.35
N LEU A 110 4.49 4.01 4.25
CA LEU A 110 4.96 2.65 4.05
C LEU A 110 3.88 1.57 4.22
N THR A 111 2.58 1.92 4.10
CA THR A 111 1.46 1.04 4.48
C THR A 111 1.47 -0.30 3.76
N LEU A 112 1.60 -0.31 2.44
CA LEU A 112 1.65 -1.57 1.67
C LEU A 112 2.91 -2.38 2.00
N ALA A 113 4.03 -1.73 2.33
CA ALA A 113 5.23 -2.43 2.77
C ALA A 113 5.05 -3.09 4.14
N ARG A 114 4.33 -2.45 5.07
CA ARG A 114 3.92 -3.03 6.35
C ARG A 114 3.01 -4.23 6.14
N TYR A 115 2.02 -4.09 5.26
CA TYR A 115 1.07 -5.15 4.92
C TYR A 115 1.80 -6.39 4.39
N VAL A 116 2.68 -6.22 3.39
CA VAL A 116 3.51 -7.31 2.85
C VAL A 116 4.37 -7.94 3.95
N ALA A 117 5.02 -7.12 4.81
CA ALA A 117 5.88 -7.65 5.85
C ALA A 117 5.13 -8.50 6.89
N ALA A 118 3.91 -8.08 7.24
CA ALA A 118 3.04 -8.77 8.19
C ALA A 118 2.42 -10.04 7.61
N THR A 119 1.89 -9.99 6.38
CA THR A 119 1.22 -11.13 5.75
C THR A 119 2.21 -12.13 5.16
N ARG A 120 3.40 -11.66 4.73
CA ARG A 120 4.48 -12.46 4.13
C ARG A 120 5.81 -12.26 4.88
N PRO A 121 5.98 -12.87 6.07
CA PRO A 121 7.20 -12.72 6.85
C PRO A 121 8.46 -13.11 6.06
N ARG A 122 9.54 -12.36 6.27
CA ARG A 122 10.85 -12.47 5.57
C ARG A 122 10.86 -11.96 4.11
N SER A 123 9.80 -11.30 3.66
CA SER A 123 9.81 -10.61 2.36
C SER A 123 10.88 -9.53 2.31
N ARG A 124 11.64 -9.47 1.20
CA ARG A 124 12.63 -8.43 0.93
C ARG A 124 11.94 -7.29 0.19
N GLN A 125 12.00 -6.09 0.75
CA GLN A 125 11.24 -4.97 0.20
C GLN A 125 12.14 -3.77 -0.02
N GLN A 126 11.99 -3.13 -1.18
CA GLN A 126 12.59 -1.85 -1.48
C GLN A 126 11.48 -0.84 -1.75
N VAL A 127 11.63 0.36 -1.20
CA VAL A 127 10.69 1.47 -1.42
C VAL A 127 11.47 2.62 -2.03
N ALA A 128 11.02 3.13 -3.18
CA ALA A 128 11.52 4.36 -3.79
C ALA A 128 10.60 5.50 -3.39
N GLU A 129 11.06 6.35 -2.47
CA GLU A 129 10.32 7.53 -2.02
C GLU A 129 11.22 8.75 -2.20
N ILE A 130 10.76 9.75 -2.95
CA ILE A 130 11.56 10.94 -3.24
C ILE A 130 11.54 11.91 -2.05
N ASP A 131 10.45 11.94 -1.28
CA ASP A 131 10.32 12.75 -0.08
C ASP A 131 10.95 12.05 1.13
N THR A 132 12.25 12.26 1.26
CA THR A 132 13.04 11.72 2.38
C THR A 132 12.59 12.29 3.73
N ALA A 133 12.16 13.55 3.80
CA ALA A 133 11.66 14.16 5.03
C ALA A 133 10.33 13.52 5.49
N LEU A 134 9.43 13.20 4.55
CA LEU A 134 8.22 12.43 4.84
C LEU A 134 8.54 11.02 5.33
N THR A 135 9.50 10.35 4.68
CA THR A 135 9.97 9.03 5.13
C THR A 135 10.52 9.09 6.56
N GLU A 136 11.34 10.09 6.87
CA GLU A 136 11.91 10.28 8.21
C GLU A 136 10.84 10.55 9.26
N LEU A 137 9.86 11.41 8.96
CA LEU A 137 8.70 11.65 9.81
C LEU A 137 7.95 10.35 10.12
N VAL A 138 7.56 9.62 9.07
CA VAL A 138 6.82 8.36 9.20
C VAL A 138 7.61 7.35 10.02
N ARG A 139 8.91 7.16 9.76
CA ARG A 139 9.71 6.15 10.47
C ARG A 139 9.98 6.52 11.93
N THR A 140 10.05 7.81 12.24
CA THR A 140 10.28 8.30 13.60
C THR A 140 9.02 8.16 14.44
N GLU A 141 7.89 8.63 13.93
CA GLU A 141 6.65 8.68 14.69
C GLU A 141 5.87 7.37 14.61
N LEU A 142 5.94 6.66 13.49
CA LEU A 142 5.22 5.42 13.22
C LEU A 142 6.26 4.35 12.89
N PRO A 143 7.03 3.83 13.87
CA PRO A 143 8.14 2.93 13.59
C PRO A 143 7.69 1.64 12.89
N LEU A 144 8.60 1.05 12.13
CA LEU A 144 8.45 -0.29 11.56
C LEU A 144 8.82 -1.35 12.60
N GLU A 145 8.18 -2.52 12.54
CA GLU A 145 8.53 -3.63 13.41
C GLU A 145 9.98 -4.10 13.20
N ARG A 146 10.63 -4.50 14.29
CA ARG A 146 12.00 -5.01 14.24
C ARG A 146 12.03 -6.32 13.45
N GLY A 147 12.95 -6.40 12.49
CA GLY A 147 13.14 -7.59 11.65
C GLY A 147 12.39 -7.54 10.31
N TRP A 148 11.51 -6.57 10.08
CA TRP A 148 10.99 -6.31 8.74
C TRP A 148 12.10 -5.84 7.81
N GLN A 149 12.24 -6.50 6.65
CA GLN A 149 13.30 -6.21 5.68
C GLN A 149 12.83 -5.17 4.66
N ILE A 150 12.53 -3.97 5.14
CA ILE A 150 12.08 -2.83 4.33
C ILE A 150 13.21 -1.82 4.20
N LYS A 151 13.72 -1.62 2.97
CA LYS A 151 14.75 -0.62 2.66
C LYS A 151 14.15 0.52 1.86
N VAL A 152 14.08 1.70 2.45
CA VAL A 152 13.66 2.92 1.75
C VAL A 152 14.87 3.58 1.08
N ARG A 153 14.70 3.99 -0.18
CA ARG A 153 15.67 4.75 -0.98
C ARG A 153 15.06 6.11 -1.31
N GLY A 154 15.74 7.17 -0.86
CA GLY A 154 15.49 8.55 -1.26
C GLY A 154 15.80 8.80 -2.73
N SER A 155 14.92 8.39 -3.64
CA SER A 155 15.18 8.45 -5.09
C SER A 155 13.88 8.46 -5.88
N ASP A 156 13.92 9.07 -7.06
CA ASP A 156 12.88 8.91 -8.07
C ASP A 156 12.65 7.42 -8.42
N ALA A 157 11.39 7.08 -8.70
CA ALA A 157 10.93 5.72 -9.00
C ALA A 157 11.60 5.13 -10.24
N ARG A 158 11.69 5.90 -11.33
CA ARG A 158 12.30 5.46 -12.59
C ARG A 158 13.78 5.18 -12.40
N SER A 159 14.48 6.07 -11.71
CA SER A 159 15.88 5.89 -11.33
C SER A 159 16.12 4.61 -10.52
N VAL A 160 15.18 4.21 -9.66
CA VAL A 160 15.29 2.94 -8.91
C VAL A 160 15.07 1.74 -9.81
N LEU A 161 14.08 1.79 -10.70
CA LEU A 161 13.84 0.73 -11.68
C LEU A 161 15.04 0.49 -12.60
N GLU A 162 15.66 1.55 -13.13
CA GLU A 162 16.85 1.47 -13.99
C GLU A 162 18.04 0.75 -13.33
N ARG A 163 18.12 0.78 -12.00
CA ARG A 163 19.17 0.12 -11.22
C ARG A 163 18.74 -1.21 -10.61
N THR A 164 17.49 -1.62 -10.83
CA THR A 164 16.97 -2.88 -10.30
C THR A 164 17.42 -4.03 -11.20
N PRO A 165 18.05 -5.09 -10.64
CA PRO A 165 18.46 -6.23 -11.46
C PRO A 165 17.27 -6.89 -12.14
N GLU A 166 17.45 -7.28 -13.40
CA GLU A 166 16.41 -7.93 -14.19
C GLU A 166 16.00 -9.28 -13.58
N GLY A 167 14.70 -9.61 -13.64
CA GLY A 167 14.23 -10.94 -13.24
C GLY A 167 14.23 -11.22 -11.74
N THR A 168 14.26 -10.20 -10.87
CA THR A 168 14.48 -10.39 -9.42
C THR A 168 13.30 -10.03 -8.52
N VAL A 169 12.26 -9.40 -9.06
CA VAL A 169 11.15 -8.86 -8.26
C VAL A 169 9.87 -9.66 -8.51
N ASP A 170 9.22 -10.15 -7.47
CA ASP A 170 7.95 -10.88 -7.59
C ASP A 170 6.77 -9.93 -7.81
N LEU A 171 6.85 -8.72 -7.25
CA LEU A 171 5.81 -7.70 -7.37
C LEU A 171 6.42 -6.30 -7.42
N VAL A 172 6.11 -5.54 -8.46
CA VAL A 172 6.34 -4.09 -8.52
C VAL A 172 5.00 -3.39 -8.26
N ILE A 173 4.95 -2.50 -7.28
CA ILE A 173 3.77 -1.67 -6.97
C ILE A 173 4.12 -0.22 -7.29
N ALA A 174 3.42 0.40 -8.24
CA ALA A 174 3.47 1.82 -8.49
C ALA A 174 2.30 2.54 -7.82
N ASP A 175 2.61 3.24 -6.74
CA ASP A 175 1.71 4.09 -5.96
C ASP A 175 2.36 5.47 -5.77
N VAL A 176 2.82 6.04 -6.90
CA VAL A 176 3.57 7.30 -6.94
C VAL A 176 2.61 8.45 -7.14
N PHE A 177 2.27 9.16 -6.07
CA PHE A 177 1.59 10.45 -6.16
C PHE A 177 2.56 11.56 -5.73
N SER A 178 2.82 12.50 -6.63
CA SER A 178 3.43 13.78 -6.31
C SER A 178 2.31 14.77 -6.03
N GLY A 179 2.13 15.12 -4.75
CA GLY A 179 0.92 15.77 -4.27
C GLY A 179 -0.30 14.87 -4.51
N ALA A 180 -1.10 15.21 -5.53
CA ALA A 180 -2.31 14.45 -5.88
C ALA A 180 -2.29 13.84 -7.30
N ARG A 181 -1.12 13.79 -7.96
CA ARG A 181 -0.99 13.34 -9.36
C ARG A 181 0.19 12.39 -9.57
N VAL A 182 0.04 11.44 -10.48
CA VAL A 182 1.16 10.59 -10.93
C VAL A 182 2.05 11.39 -11.89
N PRO A 183 3.38 11.46 -11.68
CA PRO A 183 4.31 12.13 -12.59
C PRO A 183 4.29 11.54 -14.01
N ALA A 184 4.41 12.39 -15.03
CA ALA A 184 4.30 11.98 -16.43
C ALA A 184 5.33 10.90 -16.82
N HIS A 185 6.56 10.99 -16.33
CA HIS A 185 7.62 10.02 -16.66
C HIS A 185 7.42 8.65 -16.01
N CYS A 186 6.42 8.49 -15.13
CA CYS A 186 6.01 7.22 -14.53
C CYS A 186 4.83 6.56 -15.25
N THR A 187 4.29 7.19 -16.31
CA THR A 187 3.03 6.79 -16.95
C THR A 187 3.24 6.32 -18.39
N THR A 188 4.46 5.88 -18.72
CA THR A 188 4.94 5.62 -20.08
C THR A 188 5.23 4.16 -20.37
N VAL A 189 5.31 3.81 -21.66
CA VAL A 189 5.75 2.49 -22.12
C VAL A 189 7.18 2.22 -21.67
N GLU A 190 8.08 3.21 -21.69
CA GLU A 190 9.46 3.08 -21.25
C GLU A 190 9.55 2.75 -19.75
N PHE A 191 8.78 3.46 -18.92
CA PHE A 191 8.69 3.16 -17.49
C PHE A 191 8.11 1.77 -17.23
N THR A 192 7.04 1.42 -17.94
CA THR A 192 6.40 0.10 -17.86
C THR A 192 7.36 -1.01 -18.29
N THR A 193 8.20 -0.78 -19.30
CA THR A 193 9.22 -1.71 -19.76
C THR A 193 10.29 -1.93 -18.70
N LEU A 194 10.72 -0.87 -17.99
CA LEU A 194 11.64 -1.00 -16.87
C LEU A 194 11.03 -1.84 -15.73
N ALA A 195 9.76 -1.62 -15.40
CA ALA A 195 9.04 -2.45 -14.44
C ALA A 195 9.00 -3.92 -14.89
N ALA A 196 8.64 -4.18 -16.15
CA ALA A 196 8.60 -5.53 -16.73
C ALA A 196 9.96 -6.25 -16.64
N LYS A 197 11.05 -5.56 -16.96
CA LYS A 197 12.41 -6.12 -16.87
C LYS A 197 12.81 -6.52 -15.45
N ALA A 198 12.40 -5.74 -14.45
CA ALA A 198 12.68 -6.07 -13.05
C ALA A 198 11.96 -7.34 -12.56
N LEU A 199 10.83 -7.70 -13.18
CA LEU A 199 9.99 -8.80 -12.72
C LEU A 199 10.63 -10.17 -12.97
N ALA A 200 10.64 -11.00 -11.93
CA ALA A 200 10.93 -12.42 -12.02
C ALA A 200 9.88 -13.15 -12.88
N PRO A 201 10.15 -14.36 -13.39
CA PRO A 201 9.15 -15.17 -14.07
C PRO A 201 7.89 -15.35 -13.21
N GLY A 202 6.74 -14.94 -13.76
CA GLY A 202 5.46 -14.97 -13.04
C GLY A 202 5.20 -13.76 -12.14
N GLY A 203 6.13 -12.80 -12.05
CA GLY A 203 5.96 -11.57 -11.28
C GLY A 203 4.96 -10.60 -11.91
N TRP A 204 4.40 -9.72 -11.08
CA TRP A 204 3.31 -8.80 -11.48
C TRP A 204 3.70 -7.35 -11.33
N TYR A 205 3.13 -6.50 -12.18
CA TYR A 205 3.17 -5.05 -12.04
C TYR A 205 1.78 -4.53 -11.67
N ALA A 206 1.66 -3.87 -10.52
CA ALA A 206 0.42 -3.27 -10.05
C ALA A 206 0.57 -1.75 -10.00
N VAL A 207 -0.43 -1.01 -10.48
CA VAL A 207 -0.41 0.46 -10.58
C VAL A 207 -1.68 1.04 -10.00
N ASN A 208 -1.54 1.98 -9.07
CA ASN A 208 -2.62 2.84 -8.63
C ASN A 208 -2.63 4.11 -9.47
N ILE A 209 -3.75 4.36 -10.16
CA ILE A 209 -3.99 5.62 -10.85
C ILE A 209 -5.28 6.25 -10.35
N ALA A 210 -5.41 7.56 -10.52
CA ALA A 210 -6.64 8.28 -10.24
C ALA A 210 -7.13 9.00 -11.49
N ASP A 211 -8.43 8.89 -11.76
CA ASP A 211 -9.07 9.49 -12.94
C ASP A 211 -10.56 9.77 -12.65
N GLY A 212 -11.21 10.52 -13.54
CA GLY A 212 -12.65 10.80 -13.48
C GLY A 212 -13.23 11.12 -14.86
N SER A 213 -14.50 11.53 -14.89
CA SER A 213 -15.20 11.83 -16.16
C SER A 213 -15.11 10.64 -17.13
N ALA A 214 -14.82 10.83 -18.41
CA ALA A 214 -14.72 9.77 -19.43
C ALA A 214 -13.51 8.81 -19.27
N LEU A 215 -12.72 8.98 -18.21
CA LEU A 215 -11.53 8.20 -17.87
C LEU A 215 -10.43 8.18 -18.97
N PRO A 216 -10.07 9.33 -19.58
CA PRO A 216 -9.09 9.36 -20.66
C PRO A 216 -7.70 8.90 -20.22
N PHE A 217 -7.31 9.20 -18.98
CA PHE A 217 -6.01 8.81 -18.44
C PHE A 217 -5.96 7.30 -18.21
N ALA A 218 -6.99 6.72 -17.59
CA ALA A 218 -7.06 5.27 -17.39
C ALA A 218 -7.03 4.50 -18.71
N ARG A 219 -7.75 4.98 -19.75
CA ARG A 219 -7.71 4.38 -21.09
C ARG A 219 -6.31 4.39 -21.69
N SER A 220 -5.61 5.53 -21.61
CA SER A 220 -4.22 5.62 -22.08
C SER A 220 -3.29 4.72 -21.28
N GLN A 221 -3.47 4.60 -19.96
CA GLN A 221 -2.65 3.71 -19.13
C GLN A 221 -2.90 2.23 -19.44
N ILE A 222 -4.14 1.81 -19.72
CA ILE A 222 -4.42 0.44 -20.18
C ILE A 222 -3.71 0.16 -21.51
N ALA A 223 -3.78 1.08 -22.47
CA ALA A 223 -3.07 0.94 -23.75
C ALA A 223 -1.54 0.89 -23.54
N THR A 224 -1.02 1.68 -22.60
CA THR A 224 0.40 1.73 -22.25
C THR A 224 0.89 0.43 -21.65
N LEU A 225 0.18 -0.10 -20.64
CA LEU A 225 0.52 -1.38 -20.02
C LEU A 225 0.36 -2.54 -21.02
N GLY A 226 -0.67 -2.49 -21.88
CA GLY A 226 -0.92 -3.49 -22.91
C GLY A 226 0.08 -3.51 -24.05
N ALA A 227 0.89 -2.45 -24.22
CA ALA A 227 2.02 -2.47 -25.15
C ALA A 227 3.19 -3.33 -24.66
N VAL A 228 3.23 -3.66 -23.35
CA VAL A 228 4.33 -4.41 -22.71
C VAL A 228 3.87 -5.76 -22.18
N PHE A 229 2.67 -5.83 -21.61
CA PHE A 229 2.15 -7.02 -20.95
C PHE A 229 0.96 -7.62 -21.71
N PRO A 230 0.95 -8.95 -21.95
CA PRO A 230 -0.16 -9.64 -22.58
C PRO A 230 -1.38 -9.79 -21.65
N GLU A 231 -1.16 -9.86 -20.34
CA GLU A 231 -2.22 -10.10 -19.35
C GLU A 231 -2.48 -8.84 -18.54
N LEU A 232 -3.73 -8.39 -18.53
CA LEU A 232 -4.17 -7.18 -17.84
C LEU A 232 -5.51 -7.38 -17.14
N CYS A 233 -5.65 -6.78 -15.96
CA CYS A 233 -6.95 -6.49 -15.38
C CYS A 233 -6.99 -5.11 -14.73
N LEU A 234 -8.19 -4.59 -14.60
CA LEU A 234 -8.50 -3.34 -13.91
C LEU A 234 -9.48 -3.61 -12.77
N VAL A 235 -9.18 -3.10 -11.58
CA VAL A 235 -10.09 -3.13 -10.42
C VAL A 235 -10.45 -1.70 -10.01
N ALA A 236 -11.74 -1.38 -10.05
CA ALA A 236 -12.22 -0.05 -9.66
C ALA A 236 -13.66 -0.09 -9.15
N ASP A 237 -14.07 1.00 -8.51
CA ASP A 237 -15.47 1.21 -8.13
C ASP A 237 -16.35 1.34 -9.40
N PRO A 238 -17.52 0.67 -9.48
CA PRO A 238 -18.41 0.77 -10.63
C PRO A 238 -18.85 2.19 -11.01
N ALA A 239 -19.00 3.10 -10.05
CA ALA A 239 -19.30 4.52 -10.29
C ALA A 239 -18.12 5.26 -10.92
N VAL A 240 -16.87 4.92 -10.53
CA VAL A 240 -15.66 5.45 -11.19
C VAL A 240 -15.60 4.94 -12.62
N LEU A 241 -15.78 3.63 -12.85
CA LEU A 241 -15.77 3.02 -14.20
C LEU A 241 -16.82 3.62 -15.15
N ARG A 242 -17.93 4.12 -14.61
CA ARG A 242 -18.98 4.83 -15.37
C ARG A 242 -18.75 6.34 -15.47
N GLY A 243 -17.63 6.85 -14.99
CA GLY A 243 -17.28 8.26 -15.02
C GLY A 243 -18.11 9.16 -14.11
N LYS A 244 -18.86 8.59 -13.17
CA LYS A 244 -19.79 9.34 -12.30
C LYS A 244 -19.08 10.10 -11.18
N ARG A 245 -17.83 9.73 -10.85
CA ARG A 245 -17.00 10.40 -9.85
C ARG A 245 -15.52 10.21 -10.16
N PHE A 246 -14.69 11.06 -9.58
CA PHE A 246 -13.24 10.85 -9.54
C PHE A 246 -12.91 9.73 -8.54
N GLY A 247 -11.88 8.93 -8.82
CA GLY A 247 -11.43 7.91 -7.87
C GLY A 247 -10.28 7.06 -8.37
N ASN A 248 -9.85 6.13 -7.52
CA ASN A 248 -8.74 5.23 -7.82
C ASN A 248 -9.15 4.04 -8.68
N LEU A 249 -8.25 3.69 -9.59
CA LEU A 249 -8.31 2.53 -10.47
C LEU A 249 -7.00 1.76 -10.28
N ILE A 250 -7.10 0.46 -9.97
CA ILE A 250 -5.92 -0.40 -9.81
C ILE A 250 -5.76 -1.24 -11.06
N LEU A 251 -4.68 -1.03 -11.79
CA LEU A 251 -4.28 -1.86 -12.91
C LEU A 251 -3.30 -2.94 -12.43
N ALA A 252 -3.47 -4.17 -12.90
CA ALA A 252 -2.50 -5.23 -12.72
C ALA A 252 -2.12 -5.79 -14.09
N ALA A 253 -0.83 -6.07 -14.26
CA ALA A 253 -0.24 -6.54 -15.50
C ALA A 253 0.78 -7.64 -15.24
N ALA A 254 0.84 -8.63 -16.14
CA ALA A 254 1.77 -9.74 -16.03
C ALA A 254 2.09 -10.36 -17.41
N HIS A 255 3.16 -11.15 -17.47
CA HIS A 255 3.48 -11.98 -18.63
C HIS A 255 2.83 -13.37 -18.59
N ALA A 256 2.25 -13.74 -17.45
CA ALA A 256 1.53 -15.00 -17.25
C ALA A 256 0.09 -14.71 -16.79
N PRO A 257 -0.87 -15.63 -17.02
CA PRO A 257 -2.27 -15.41 -16.69
C PRO A 257 -2.49 -15.00 -15.23
N LEU A 258 -3.31 -13.96 -15.03
CA LEU A 258 -3.73 -13.51 -13.72
C LEU A 258 -4.84 -14.43 -13.16
N PRO A 259 -4.91 -14.68 -11.84
CA PRO A 259 -5.96 -15.47 -11.20
C PRO A 259 -7.24 -14.63 -11.04
N LEU A 260 -7.89 -14.33 -12.17
CA LEU A 260 -9.01 -13.38 -12.26
C LEU A 260 -10.24 -13.83 -11.46
N ALA A 261 -10.48 -15.13 -11.34
CA ALA A 261 -11.60 -15.67 -10.57
C ALA A 261 -11.40 -15.47 -9.06
N GLU A 262 -10.18 -15.71 -8.57
CA GLU A 262 -9.77 -15.47 -7.18
C GLU A 262 -9.82 -13.98 -6.85
N LEU A 263 -9.30 -13.14 -7.75
CA LEU A 263 -9.35 -11.69 -7.61
C LEU A 263 -10.79 -11.18 -7.56
N GLY A 264 -11.65 -11.67 -8.46
CA GLY A 264 -13.07 -11.34 -8.47
C GLY A 264 -13.76 -11.70 -7.15
N ARG A 265 -13.47 -12.88 -6.57
CA ARG A 265 -14.01 -13.28 -5.27
C ARG A 265 -13.56 -12.37 -4.14
N LYS A 266 -12.26 -12.03 -4.08
CA LYS A 266 -11.71 -11.11 -3.07
C LYS A 266 -12.35 -9.73 -3.16
N VAL A 267 -12.45 -9.18 -4.38
CA VAL A 267 -13.07 -7.88 -4.63
C VAL A 267 -14.56 -7.88 -4.28
N ALA A 268 -15.29 -8.95 -4.60
CA ALA A 268 -16.71 -9.08 -4.26
C ALA A 268 -16.96 -9.23 -2.74
N SER A 269 -15.97 -9.72 -1.99
CA SER A 269 -16.04 -9.85 -0.53
C SER A 269 -15.55 -8.62 0.24
N ASP A 270 -15.02 -7.60 -0.46
CA ASP A 270 -14.58 -6.37 0.18
C ASP A 270 -15.78 -5.54 0.65
N ALA A 271 -15.59 -4.78 1.73
CA ALA A 271 -16.61 -3.85 2.22
C ALA A 271 -16.89 -2.72 1.21
N ALA A 272 -15.91 -2.34 0.40
CA ALA A 272 -16.06 -1.38 -0.68
C ALA A 272 -16.46 -2.06 -1.99
N LEU A 273 -17.36 -1.42 -2.74
CA LEU A 273 -17.75 -1.89 -4.06
C LEU A 273 -16.53 -1.90 -5.00
N GLY A 274 -16.41 -2.98 -5.75
CA GLY A 274 -15.38 -3.12 -6.77
C GLY A 274 -15.84 -4.01 -7.91
N ARG A 275 -15.30 -3.76 -9.09
CA ARG A 275 -15.46 -4.59 -10.28
C ARG A 275 -14.11 -4.85 -10.90
N VAL A 276 -13.91 -6.09 -11.34
CA VAL A 276 -12.74 -6.50 -12.12
C VAL A 276 -13.12 -6.50 -13.60
N GLU A 277 -12.42 -5.72 -14.41
CA GLU A 277 -12.52 -5.70 -15.88
C GLU A 277 -11.26 -6.33 -16.46
N HIS A 278 -11.41 -7.21 -17.45
CA HIS A 278 -10.29 -7.91 -18.10
C HIS A 278 -10.68 -8.39 -19.50
N GLY A 279 -9.71 -8.90 -20.25
CA GLY A 279 -9.93 -9.46 -21.59
C GLY A 279 -10.61 -8.47 -22.54
N ARG A 280 -11.60 -8.96 -23.31
CA ARG A 280 -12.30 -8.15 -24.32
C ARG A 280 -12.97 -6.90 -23.74
N ALA A 281 -13.59 -6.99 -22.57
CA ALA A 281 -14.26 -5.83 -21.96
C ALA A 281 -13.27 -4.71 -21.64
N LEU A 282 -12.08 -5.06 -21.15
CA LEU A 282 -11.01 -4.10 -20.87
C LEU A 282 -10.41 -3.52 -22.17
N ALA A 283 -10.23 -4.36 -23.19
CA ALA A 283 -9.77 -3.91 -24.51
C ALA A 283 -10.75 -2.94 -25.17
N ASP A 284 -12.05 -3.26 -25.15
CA ASP A 284 -13.12 -2.39 -25.66
C ASP A 284 -13.20 -1.09 -24.85
N PHE A 285 -12.99 -1.15 -23.53
CA PHE A 285 -12.92 0.03 -22.67
C PHE A 285 -11.75 0.95 -23.05
N ALA A 286 -10.60 0.43 -23.43
CA ALA A 286 -9.44 1.23 -23.84
C ALA A 286 -9.35 1.50 -25.35
N ALA A 287 -10.32 1.04 -26.14
CA ALA A 287 -10.30 1.14 -27.59
C ALA A 287 -10.10 2.59 -28.07
N GLY A 288 -9.17 2.76 -29.02
CA GLY A 288 -8.82 4.06 -29.59
C GLY A 288 -7.85 4.91 -28.76
N ALA A 289 -7.48 4.48 -27.55
CA ALA A 289 -6.46 5.17 -26.76
C ALA A 289 -5.06 4.81 -27.27
N ALA A 290 -4.18 5.82 -27.34
CA ALA A 290 -2.77 5.62 -27.67
C ALA A 290 -1.95 5.32 -26.40
N PRO A 291 -0.97 4.40 -26.48
CA PRO A 291 0.06 4.27 -25.45
C PRO A 291 0.80 5.60 -25.24
N ALA A 292 1.05 5.96 -23.98
CA ALA A 292 1.88 7.10 -23.64
C ALA A 292 3.36 6.70 -23.70
N THR A 293 4.16 7.55 -24.32
CA THR A 293 5.63 7.42 -24.40
C THR A 293 6.27 8.57 -23.64
N ASP A 294 7.56 8.50 -23.36
CA ASP A 294 8.29 9.64 -22.77
C ASP A 294 8.10 10.96 -23.53
N ALA A 295 7.85 10.92 -24.84
CA ALA A 295 7.60 12.10 -25.67
C ALA A 295 6.16 12.64 -25.58
N THR A 296 5.20 11.80 -25.18
CA THR A 296 3.75 12.13 -25.24
C THR A 296 3.05 12.09 -23.88
N ALA A 297 3.77 11.70 -22.83
CA ALA A 297 3.20 11.52 -21.51
C ALA A 297 2.69 12.83 -20.90
N ALA A 298 1.57 12.72 -20.20
CA ALA A 298 1.07 13.76 -19.33
C ALA A 298 0.94 13.19 -17.90
N PRO A 299 1.06 14.05 -16.87
CA PRO A 299 0.78 13.62 -15.51
C PRO A 299 -0.71 13.26 -15.37
N SER A 300 -1.07 12.36 -14.44
CA SER A 300 -2.48 11.97 -14.21
C SER A 300 -3.36 13.20 -13.95
N PRO A 301 -4.67 13.21 -14.21
CA PRO A 301 -5.49 14.39 -13.96
C PRO A 301 -5.45 14.83 -12.49
N ALA A 302 -5.59 16.14 -12.25
CA ALA A 302 -5.74 16.67 -10.91
C ALA A 302 -7.12 16.28 -10.35
N PRO A 303 -7.24 15.93 -9.07
CA PRO A 303 -8.54 15.74 -8.44
C PRO A 303 -9.37 17.03 -8.49
N PRO A 304 -10.70 16.94 -8.66
CA PRO A 304 -11.56 18.12 -8.62
C PRO A 304 -11.54 18.76 -7.22
N PRO A 305 -11.84 20.08 -7.10
CA PRO A 305 -11.99 20.72 -5.80
C PRO A 305 -12.99 19.96 -4.91
N GLY A 306 -12.61 19.72 -3.65
CA GLY A 306 -13.46 19.00 -2.68
C GLY A 306 -13.52 17.48 -2.87
N ALA A 307 -12.67 16.87 -3.73
CA ALA A 307 -12.60 15.41 -3.88
C ALA A 307 -12.25 14.66 -2.58
N PHE A 308 -11.68 15.36 -1.60
CA PHE A 308 -11.19 14.81 -0.34
C PHE A 308 -11.80 15.49 0.90
N SER A 309 -12.82 16.33 0.72
CA SER A 309 -13.52 17.06 1.79
C SER A 309 -14.87 16.45 2.13
#